data_AF-A0A7L4XYS5-F1
#
_entry.id   AF-A0A7L4XYS5-F1
#
_cell.length_a   1.000
_cell.length_b   1.000
_cell.length_c   1.000
_cell.angle_alpha   90.00
_cell.angle_beta   90.00
_cell.angle_gamma   90.00
#
_symmetry.space_group_name_H-M   'P 1'
#
loop_
_entity.id
_entity.type
_entity.pdbx_description
1 polymer ?
#
loop_
_entity_poly.entity_id
_entity_poly.type
_entity_poly.pdbx_seq_one_letter_code
_entity_poly.pdbx_strand_id
1 'polypeptide(L)'
;MQEPVDSVEAADELDAYDTFEMYRVICPDCVQPIALLADEDVLPEHALCPTPWNPFVLTVCSGTGRAASDASPADETLEVQEQDTALLLTLPQGLDWRTQPFSHVGGPGSRPIKVSQMRRAA
;
A
#
# COMPACT_ATOMS: atom_id res chain seq x y z
N MET A 1 37.39 -16.56 23.81
CA MET A 1 37.35 -15.66 22.65
C MET A 1 35.88 -15.33 22.42
N GLN A 2 35.40 -14.27 23.06
CA GLN A 2 34.15 -13.61 22.67
C GLN A 2 34.60 -12.44 21.78
N GLU A 3 34.23 -12.49 20.51
CA GLU A 3 34.42 -11.39 19.58
C GLU A 3 33.47 -10.26 20.01
N PRO A 4 33.94 -9.02 20.19
CA PRO A 4 33.05 -7.89 20.41
C PRO A 4 32.31 -7.60 19.10
N VAL A 5 30.98 -7.67 19.13
CA VAL A 5 30.15 -7.15 18.05
C VAL A 5 30.28 -5.62 18.08
N ASP A 6 30.99 -5.08 17.09
CA ASP A 6 31.11 -3.64 16.85
C ASP A 6 29.74 -3.13 16.38
N SER A 7 28.88 -2.84 17.36
CA SER A 7 27.57 -2.23 17.17
C SER A 7 27.69 -0.73 17.38
N VAL A 8 28.04 0.03 16.34
CA VAL A 8 27.74 1.48 16.31
C VAL A 8 27.67 2.12 14.91
N GLU A 9 28.23 1.52 13.86
CA GLU A 9 28.21 2.12 12.50
C GLU A 9 27.09 1.59 11.58
N ALA A 10 25.90 1.32 12.13
CA ALA A 10 24.71 0.97 11.34
C ALA A 10 23.44 1.73 11.77
N ALA A 11 23.52 2.50 12.86
CA ALA A 11 22.40 3.31 13.34
C ALA A 11 22.32 4.66 12.61
N ASP A 12 23.45 5.21 12.17
CA ASP A 12 23.55 6.54 11.55
C ASP A 12 23.12 6.56 10.08
N GLU A 13 23.05 5.41 9.40
CA GLU A 13 22.51 5.29 8.03
C GLU A 13 20.99 5.08 7.98
N LEU A 14 20.36 4.70 9.11
CA LEU A 14 18.92 4.48 9.19
C LEU A 14 18.13 5.79 9.47
N ASP A 15 18.77 6.79 10.05
CA ASP A 15 18.19 8.12 10.35
C ASP A 15 17.97 8.95 9.07
N ALA A 16 18.75 8.70 8.01
CA ALA A 16 18.62 9.39 6.73
C ALA A 16 17.36 9.02 5.92
N TYR A 17 16.64 7.98 6.33
CA TYR A 17 15.39 7.52 5.70
C TYR A 17 14.15 7.76 6.56
N ASP A 18 14.24 8.52 7.66
CA ASP A 18 13.14 8.66 8.61
C ASP A 18 12.07 9.70 8.18
N THR A 19 12.30 10.40 7.06
CA THR A 19 11.32 11.27 6.41
C THR A 19 11.28 11.00 4.92
N PHE A 20 10.11 10.62 4.40
CA PHE A 20 9.90 10.54 2.95
C PHE A 20 9.39 11.87 2.40
N GLU A 21 10.09 12.36 1.39
CA GLU A 21 9.66 13.48 0.57
C GLU A 21 8.73 12.97 -0.54
N MET A 22 7.42 13.07 -0.33
CA MET A 22 6.41 12.53 -1.24
C MET A 22 5.58 13.64 -1.89
N TYR A 23 5.24 13.49 -3.16
CA TYR A 23 4.25 14.34 -3.84
C TYR A 23 3.32 13.46 -4.69
N ARG A 24 2.23 14.05 -5.20
CA ARG A 24 1.23 13.30 -5.97
C ARG A 24 1.01 13.91 -7.34
N VAL A 25 0.97 13.04 -8.35
CA VAL A 25 0.68 13.41 -9.73
C VAL A 25 -0.46 12.58 -10.29
N ILE A 26 -1.16 13.09 -11.29
CA ILE A 26 -2.20 12.34 -12.02
C ILE A 26 -1.55 11.60 -13.18
N CYS A 27 -1.63 10.28 -13.16
CA CYS A 27 -1.20 9.47 -14.31
C CYS A 27 -2.08 9.82 -15.53
N PRO A 28 -1.51 10.20 -16.68
CA PRO A 28 -2.29 10.60 -17.85
C PRO A 28 -3.04 9.42 -18.50
N ASP A 29 -2.63 8.18 -18.23
CA ASP A 29 -3.23 6.98 -18.80
C ASP A 29 -4.45 6.48 -18.00
N CYS A 30 -4.37 6.42 -16.66
CA CYS A 30 -5.46 5.93 -15.81
C CYS A 30 -6.23 7.02 -15.05
N VAL A 31 -5.77 8.27 -15.09
CA VAL A 31 -6.38 9.43 -14.41
C VAL A 31 -6.50 9.24 -12.90
N GLN A 32 -5.63 8.39 -12.32
CA GLN A 32 -5.55 8.18 -10.88
C GLN A 32 -4.37 8.98 -10.30
N PRO A 33 -4.52 9.50 -9.07
CA PRO A 33 -3.41 10.10 -8.34
C PRO A 33 -2.41 9.03 -7.90
N ILE A 34 -1.16 9.19 -8.31
CA ILE A 34 -0.02 8.34 -8.00
C ILE A 34 0.90 9.10 -7.05
N ALA A 35 1.30 8.46 -5.96
CA ALA A 35 2.33 9.01 -5.07
C ALA A 35 3.71 8.74 -5.67
N LEU A 36 4.56 9.76 -5.67
CA LEU A 36 5.94 9.73 -6.12
C LEU A 36 6.85 10.20 -4.99
N LEU A 37 8.03 9.60 -4.89
CA LEU A 37 9.12 10.13 -4.10
C LEU A 37 9.83 11.25 -4.88
N ALA A 38 10.42 12.21 -4.18
CA ALA A 38 11.12 13.35 -4.78
C ALA A 38 12.27 12.96 -5.73
N ASP A 39 12.87 11.78 -5.53
CA ASP A 39 13.95 11.22 -6.34
C ASP A 39 13.47 10.32 -7.50
N GLU A 40 12.16 10.10 -7.65
CA GLU A 40 11.59 9.31 -8.74
C GLU A 40 11.25 10.17 -9.97
N ASP A 41 11.97 9.95 -11.07
CA ASP A 41 11.74 10.64 -12.36
C ASP A 41 10.67 9.98 -13.25
N VAL A 42 10.19 8.79 -12.89
CA VAL A 42 9.23 8.00 -13.67
C VAL A 42 8.08 7.50 -12.80
N LEU A 43 6.91 7.33 -13.40
CA LEU A 43 5.75 6.77 -12.71
C LEU A 43 6.04 5.32 -12.29
N PRO A 44 5.87 4.97 -11.00
CA PRO A 44 6.09 3.62 -10.51
C PRO A 44 5.07 2.66 -11.10
N GLU A 45 5.32 1.37 -10.95
CA GLU A 45 4.35 0.35 -11.30
C GLU A 45 3.07 0.55 -10.49
N HIS A 46 1.97 0.78 -11.20
CA HIS A 46 0.66 0.96 -10.60
C HIS A 46 -0.40 0.23 -11.43
N ALA A 47 -1.48 -0.16 -10.77
CA ALA A 47 -2.50 -0.98 -11.37
C ALA A 47 -3.72 -0.16 -11.82
N LEU A 48 -4.23 -0.50 -13.00
CA LEU A 48 -5.55 -0.10 -13.45
C LEU A 48 -6.61 -1.02 -12.82
N CYS A 49 -7.56 -0.40 -12.12
CA CYS A 49 -8.76 -1.05 -11.63
C CYS A 49 -9.92 -0.79 -12.62
N PRO A 50 -10.38 -1.79 -13.39
CA PRO A 50 -11.37 -1.57 -14.45
C PRO A 50 -12.68 -0.99 -13.94
N THR A 51 -13.10 -1.39 -12.73
CA THR A 51 -14.23 -0.78 -12.02
C THR A 51 -13.95 -0.77 -10.52
N PRO A 52 -14.45 0.22 -9.77
CA PRO A 52 -14.32 0.25 -8.31
C PRO A 52 -14.92 -0.98 -7.60
N TRP A 53 -15.82 -1.70 -8.28
CA TRP A 53 -16.54 -2.86 -7.76
C TRP A 53 -15.90 -4.21 -8.11
N ASN A 54 -14.81 -4.22 -8.89
CA ASN A 54 -14.08 -5.45 -9.25
C ASN A 54 -12.57 -5.31 -9.01
N PRO A 55 -12.13 -5.29 -7.74
CA PRO A 55 -10.72 -5.06 -7.39
C PRO A 55 -9.81 -6.27 -7.66
N PHE A 56 -10.33 -7.38 -8.14
CA PHE A 56 -9.56 -8.61 -8.37
C PHE A 56 -8.97 -8.71 -9.79
N VAL A 57 -9.37 -7.81 -10.68
CA VAL A 57 -8.93 -7.80 -12.09
C VAL A 57 -8.00 -6.60 -12.32
N LEU A 58 -7.05 -6.43 -11.42
CA LEU A 58 -6.00 -5.43 -11.55
C LEU A 58 -5.04 -5.84 -12.67
N THR A 59 -4.69 -4.88 -13.52
CA THR A 59 -3.68 -5.03 -14.57
C THR A 59 -2.69 -3.88 -14.47
N VAL A 60 -1.43 -4.08 -14.83
CA VAL A 60 -0.44 -2.99 -14.83
C VAL A 60 -0.91 -1.89 -15.79
N CYS A 61 -0.92 -0.65 -15.31
CA CYS A 61 -1.31 0.49 -16.12
C CYS A 61 -0.26 0.76 -17.22
N SER A 62 -0.70 1.09 -18.43
CA SER A 62 0.17 1.49 -19.54
C SER A 62 1.02 2.74 -19.26
N GLY A 63 0.62 3.56 -18.28
CA GLY A 63 1.38 4.72 -17.83
C GLY A 63 2.58 4.38 -16.93
N THR A 64 2.77 3.11 -16.55
CA THR A 64 3.94 2.68 -15.77
C THR A 64 5.23 2.99 -16.53
N GLY A 65 6.20 3.62 -15.87
CA GLY A 65 7.49 4.00 -16.44
C GLY A 65 7.45 5.27 -17.31
N ARG A 66 6.29 5.93 -17.46
CA ARG A 66 6.21 7.24 -18.12
C ARG A 66 6.94 8.29 -17.26
N ALA A 67 7.50 9.33 -17.88
CA ALA A 67 8.16 10.41 -17.15
C ALA A 67 7.19 11.11 -16.18
N ALA A 68 7.63 11.39 -14.95
CA ALA A 68 6.86 12.14 -13.97
C ALA A 68 6.51 13.56 -14.47
N SER A 69 7.39 14.15 -15.28
CA SER A 69 7.18 15.47 -15.91
C SER A 69 6.05 15.52 -16.95
N ASP A 70 5.59 14.37 -17.45
CA ASP A 70 4.41 14.28 -18.34
C ASP A 70 3.09 14.28 -17.55
N ALA A 71 3.14 14.13 -16.23
CA ALA A 71 1.96 14.03 -15.36
C ALA A 71 1.59 15.40 -14.77
N SER A 72 0.28 15.65 -14.60
CA SER A 72 -0.17 16.89 -13.95
C SER A 72 -0.15 16.75 -12.42
N PRO A 73 -0.09 17.85 -11.67
CA PRO A 73 -0.26 17.82 -10.21
C PRO A 73 -1.60 17.20 -9.82
N ALA A 74 -1.61 16.38 -8.77
CA ALA A 74 -2.85 15.83 -8.22
C ALA A 74 -3.52 16.77 -7.20
N ASP A 75 -2.72 17.56 -6.51
CA ASP A 75 -3.15 18.55 -5.53
C ASP A 75 -3.03 19.98 -6.12
N GLU A 76 -3.47 21.00 -5.38
CA GLU A 76 -3.42 22.41 -5.85
C GLU A 76 -1.97 22.87 -6.17
N THR A 77 -0.98 22.25 -5.53
CA THR A 77 0.46 22.48 -5.74
C THR A 77 1.21 21.14 -5.85
N LEU A 78 2.39 21.14 -6.49
CA LEU A 78 3.34 20.00 -6.47
C LEU A 78 4.27 20.06 -5.25
N GLU A 79 3.81 20.63 -4.14
CA GLU A 79 4.67 20.75 -2.97
C GLU A 79 4.96 19.36 -2.38
N VAL A 80 6.25 19.12 -2.16
CA VAL A 80 6.74 17.92 -1.49
C VAL A 80 6.25 17.96 -0.06
N GLN A 81 5.57 16.89 0.34
CA GLN A 81 5.12 16.67 1.70
C GLN A 81 6.13 15.78 2.39
N GLU A 82 6.83 16.34 3.38
CA GLU A 82 7.64 15.57 4.31
C GLU A 82 6.72 14.78 5.25
N GLN A 83 6.84 13.46 5.25
CA GLN A 83 6.07 12.58 6.11
C GLN A 83 7.02 11.71 6.94
N ASP A 84 6.85 11.78 8.27
CA ASP A 84 7.55 10.94 9.25
C ASP A 84 7.19 9.46 9.02
N THR A 85 8.20 8.60 8.86
CA THR A 85 7.96 7.19 8.52
C THR A 85 7.28 6.42 9.63
N ALA A 86 7.59 6.72 10.89
CA ALA A 86 6.98 6.09 12.04
C ALA A 86 5.48 6.42 12.08
N LEU A 87 5.09 7.64 11.73
CA LEU A 87 3.68 8.01 11.58
C LEU A 87 3.00 7.24 10.43
N LEU A 88 3.63 7.16 9.26
CA LEU A 88 3.05 6.49 8.07
C LEU A 88 2.84 4.99 8.28
N LEU A 89 3.78 4.32 8.94
CA LEU A 89 3.78 2.87 9.11
C LEU A 89 3.05 2.43 10.39
N THR A 90 2.77 3.35 11.31
CA THR A 90 1.99 3.05 12.52
C THR A 90 0.50 3.06 12.20
N LEU A 91 -0.13 1.90 12.31
CA LEU A 91 -1.58 1.79 12.21
C LEU A 91 -2.27 2.58 13.34
N PRO A 92 -3.30 3.40 13.05
CA PRO A 92 -4.08 4.08 14.07
C PRO A 92 -4.70 3.10 15.08
N GLN A 93 -4.83 3.54 16.33
CA GLN A 93 -5.55 2.78 17.35
C GLN A 93 -6.99 2.50 16.89
N GLY A 94 -7.40 1.23 16.89
CA GLY A 94 -8.71 0.80 16.39
C GLY A 94 -8.74 0.35 14.92
N LEU A 95 -7.66 0.58 14.17
CA LEU A 95 -7.48 0.10 12.80
C LEU A 95 -6.68 -1.21 12.76
N ASP A 96 -7.00 -2.14 13.68
CA ASP A 96 -6.52 -3.52 13.58
C ASP A 96 -7.38 -4.27 12.56
N TRP A 97 -6.89 -4.33 11.33
CA TRP A 97 -7.56 -5.02 10.22
C TRP A 97 -7.97 -6.45 10.55
N ARG A 98 -7.30 -7.13 11.50
CA ARG A 98 -7.64 -8.49 11.93
C ARG A 98 -8.97 -8.57 12.66
N THR A 99 -9.37 -7.49 13.33
CA THR A 99 -10.61 -7.39 14.11
C THR A 99 -11.79 -6.85 13.30
N GLN A 100 -11.56 -6.46 12.05
CA GLN A 100 -12.62 -5.92 11.19
C GLN A 100 -13.62 -7.02 10.79
N PRO A 101 -14.92 -6.69 10.62
CA PRO A 101 -15.99 -7.67 10.38
C PRO A 101 -15.87 -8.48 9.08
N PHE A 102 -15.01 -8.04 8.16
CA PHE A 102 -14.68 -8.73 6.91
C PHE A 102 -13.31 -9.44 6.96
N SER A 103 -12.59 -9.35 8.06
CA SER A 103 -11.35 -10.08 8.29
C SER A 103 -11.63 -11.57 8.36
N HIS A 104 -10.82 -12.38 7.66
CA HIS A 104 -10.91 -13.84 7.68
C HIS A 104 -10.51 -14.47 9.02
N VAL A 105 -10.41 -13.71 10.12
CA VAL A 105 -10.36 -14.29 11.46
C VAL A 105 -11.74 -14.86 11.81
N GLY A 106 -12.14 -15.91 11.09
CA GLY A 106 -12.32 -17.25 11.65
C GLY A 106 -13.19 -17.41 12.90
N GLY A 107 -14.09 -16.48 13.23
CA GLY A 107 -14.95 -16.60 14.40
C GLY A 107 -15.89 -17.80 14.30
N PRO A 108 -16.53 -18.25 15.40
CA PRO A 108 -17.49 -19.36 15.35
C PRO A 108 -18.59 -19.23 14.28
N GLY A 109 -18.97 -18.00 13.90
CA GLY A 109 -19.92 -17.70 12.84
C GLY A 109 -19.38 -17.75 11.40
N SER A 110 -18.05 -17.83 11.20
CA SER A 110 -17.43 -18.01 9.87
C SER A 110 -17.24 -19.48 9.50
N ARG A 111 -17.62 -20.42 10.39
CA ARG A 111 -17.59 -21.85 10.10
C ARG A 111 -18.72 -22.19 9.12
N PRO A 112 -18.45 -22.96 8.04
CA PRO A 112 -19.50 -23.41 7.13
C PRO A 112 -20.61 -24.12 7.91
N ILE A 113 -21.86 -23.71 7.69
CA ILE A 113 -23.02 -24.39 8.26
C ILE A 113 -23.02 -25.82 7.69
N LYS A 114 -22.79 -26.80 8.55
CA LYS A 114 -22.92 -28.21 8.18
C LYS A 114 -24.40 -28.54 8.05
N VAL A 115 -24.94 -28.44 6.84
CA VAL A 115 -26.26 -28.99 6.55
C VAL A 115 -26.20 -30.51 6.72
N SER A 116 -27.03 -31.05 7.62
CA SER A 116 -27.20 -32.49 7.75
C SER A 116 -27.72 -33.02 6.43
N GLN A 117 -26.97 -33.91 5.78
CA GLN A 117 -27.46 -34.61 4.59
C GLN A 117 -28.75 -35.33 4.97
N MET A 118 -29.90 -34.84 4.48
CA MET A 118 -31.15 -35.58 4.52
C MET A 118 -30.86 -36.93 3.86
N ARG A 119 -30.90 -38.01 4.64
CA ARG A 119 -30.81 -39.37 4.10
C ARG A 119 -31.91 -39.47 3.05
N ARG A 120 -31.53 -39.61 1.77
CA ARG A 120 -32.48 -39.99 0.75
C ARG A 120 -33.01 -41.36 1.17
N ALA A 121 -34.28 -41.41 1.57
CA ALA A 121 -34.98 -42.66 1.72
C ALA A 121 -35.05 -43.31 0.32
N ALA A 122 -34.56 -44.54 0.24
CA ALA A 122 -34.64 -45.38 -0.95
C ALA A 122 -36.08 -45.83 -1.20
#